data_AF-A0A839Z9C5-F1
#
_entry.id   AF-A0A839Z9C5-F1
#
_cell.length_a   1.000
_cell.length_b   1.000
_cell.length_c   1.000
_cell.angle_alpha   90.00
_cell.angle_beta   90.00
_cell.angle_gamma   90.00
#
_symmetry.space_group_name_H-M   'P 1'
#
loop_
_entity.id
_entity.type
_entity.pdbx_description
1 polymer ?
#
loop_
_entity_poly.entity_id
_entity_poly.type
_entity_poly.pdbx_seq_one_letter_code
_entity_poly.pdbx_strand_id
1 'polypeptide(L)'
;MPDPLLTRRRLLFTLAAGASGFGAHRAQAATSLDFDELYGKISVLGLTFSDKVKALAGQTVTMRGYMAPPLKAEADFFVLTEIPMSICPFCSSDSDWPDNIVVVRLTRVQTFEQANALIEVAGTLEVGSWTDPATGFVSLLRIVDARFHAA
;
A
#
# COMPACT_ATOMS: atom_id res chain seq x y z
N MET A 1 42.40 -4.79 53.49
CA MET A 1 42.08 -3.35 53.38
C MET A 1 43.02 -2.74 52.34
N PRO A 2 42.53 -1.78 51.53
CA PRO A 2 42.59 -1.65 50.06
C PRO A 2 43.92 -1.06 49.52
N ASP A 3 44.27 -0.93 48.23
CA ASP A 3 43.69 -1.28 46.93
C ASP A 3 44.84 -1.33 45.88
N PRO A 4 44.63 -1.96 44.70
CA PRO A 4 45.63 -2.18 43.65
C PRO A 4 45.59 -1.07 42.58
N LEU A 5 46.75 -0.59 42.12
CA LEU A 5 46.80 0.33 40.97
C LEU A 5 47.65 -0.26 39.83
N LEU A 6 46.93 -0.97 38.97
CA LEU A 6 46.93 -0.78 37.51
C LEU A 6 48.29 -0.81 36.79
N THR A 7 48.75 -2.04 36.53
CA THR A 7 49.80 -2.34 35.55
C THR A 7 49.34 -1.97 34.14
N ARG A 8 49.96 -0.89 33.66
CA ARG A 8 49.82 -0.16 32.39
C ARG A 8 50.10 -0.96 31.10
N ARG A 9 49.78 -2.26 31.02
CA ARG A 9 50.29 -3.14 29.95
C ARG A 9 49.30 -4.20 29.42
N ARG A 10 48.00 -3.88 29.36
CA ARG A 10 46.97 -4.75 28.73
C ARG A 10 45.81 -3.97 28.10
N LEU A 11 46.10 -3.01 27.22
CA LEU A 11 45.07 -2.18 26.55
C LEU A 11 45.26 -2.09 25.03
N LEU A 12 45.59 -3.19 24.35
CA LEU A 12 45.70 -3.20 22.88
C LEU A 12 45.17 -4.48 22.20
N PHE A 13 44.18 -5.15 22.76
CA PHE A 13 43.50 -6.24 22.07
C PHE A 13 42.03 -6.29 22.45
N THR A 14 41.19 -5.45 21.84
CA THR A 14 39.73 -5.68 21.62
C THR A 14 39.10 -4.45 20.95
N LEU A 15 39.36 -4.22 19.65
CA LEU A 15 38.67 -3.18 18.88
C LEU A 15 38.35 -3.62 17.45
N ALA A 16 38.07 -4.91 17.25
CA ALA A 16 37.79 -5.48 15.93
C ALA A 16 36.58 -6.44 15.93
N ALA A 17 35.45 -6.04 16.53
CA ALA A 17 34.22 -6.86 16.48
C ALA A 17 32.93 -6.04 16.63
N GLY A 18 32.77 -4.96 15.86
CA GLY A 18 31.60 -4.07 15.99
C GLY A 18 31.01 -3.52 14.70
N ALA A 19 31.34 -4.06 13.53
CA ALA A 19 30.88 -3.52 12.23
C ALA A 19 30.12 -4.53 11.36
N SER A 20 29.60 -5.61 11.93
CA SER A 20 28.87 -6.66 11.20
C SER A 20 27.40 -6.68 11.63
N GLY A 21 26.64 -5.66 11.24
CA GLY A 21 25.23 -5.57 11.67
C GLY A 21 24.32 -4.68 10.84
N PHE A 22 24.82 -3.98 9.83
CA PHE A 22 23.93 -3.40 8.83
C PHE A 22 23.53 -4.51 7.87
N GLY A 23 22.54 -5.31 8.30
CA GLY A 23 21.80 -6.17 7.40
C GLY A 23 21.34 -5.31 6.24
N ALA A 24 21.84 -5.61 5.04
CA ALA A 24 21.36 -4.99 3.83
C ALA A 24 19.86 -5.32 3.75
N HIS A 25 19.01 -4.35 4.09
CA HIS A 25 17.60 -4.39 3.75
C HIS A 25 17.58 -4.52 2.23
N ARG A 26 17.37 -5.74 1.72
CA ARG A 26 17.09 -5.94 0.31
C ARG A 26 15.88 -5.07 0.03
N ALA A 27 16.08 -4.02 -0.76
CA ALA A 27 14.99 -3.31 -1.38
C ALA A 27 14.31 -4.32 -2.30
N GLN A 28 13.28 -5.00 -1.79
CA GLN A 28 12.42 -5.83 -2.59
C GLN A 28 11.74 -4.86 -3.56
N ALA A 29 12.04 -4.98 -4.85
CA ALA A 29 11.32 -4.23 -5.86
C ALA A 29 9.83 -4.59 -5.70
N ALA A 30 8.99 -3.58 -5.49
CA ALA A 30 7.55 -3.78 -5.38
C ALA A 30 7.05 -4.47 -6.65
N THR A 31 6.22 -5.49 -6.49
CA THR A 31 5.68 -6.20 -7.65
C THR A 31 4.53 -5.38 -8.24
N SER A 32 4.58 -5.13 -9.55
CA SER A 32 3.48 -4.47 -10.26
C SER A 32 2.26 -5.38 -10.29
N LEU A 33 1.10 -4.80 -10.00
CA LEU A 33 -0.21 -5.42 -10.09
C LEU A 33 -1.10 -4.52 -10.96
N ASP A 34 -1.68 -5.09 -12.01
CA ASP A 34 -2.58 -4.40 -12.94
C ASP A 34 -4.05 -4.81 -12.73
N PHE A 35 -4.99 -4.02 -13.26
CA PHE A 35 -6.43 -4.23 -13.05
C PHE A 35 -6.95 -5.55 -13.65
N ASP A 36 -6.42 -5.95 -14.79
CA ASP A 36 -6.73 -7.23 -15.46
C ASP A 36 -6.23 -8.45 -14.68
N GLU A 37 -5.32 -8.25 -13.72
CA GLU A 37 -4.78 -9.28 -12.88
C GLU A 37 -5.50 -9.42 -11.52
N LEU A 38 -6.49 -8.59 -11.22
CA LEU A 38 -7.17 -8.63 -9.91
C LEU A 38 -8.04 -9.88 -9.74
N TYR A 39 -8.72 -10.27 -10.82
CA TYR A 39 -9.69 -11.36 -10.82
C TYR A 39 -9.23 -12.49 -11.71
N GLY A 40 -9.40 -13.72 -11.24
CA GLY A 40 -9.11 -14.91 -12.00
C GLY A 40 -10.34 -15.37 -12.77
N LYS A 41 -10.95 -16.46 -12.28
CA LYS A 41 -12.10 -17.08 -12.95
C LYS A 41 -13.40 -16.48 -12.44
N ILE A 42 -14.28 -16.13 -13.37
CA ILE A 42 -15.71 -15.91 -13.09
C ILE A 42 -16.32 -17.30 -12.88
N SER A 43 -16.87 -17.54 -11.68
CA SER A 43 -17.53 -18.80 -11.34
C SER A 43 -19.01 -18.57 -11.05
N VAL A 44 -19.79 -19.64 -10.95
CA VAL A 44 -21.21 -19.60 -10.57
C VAL A 44 -21.41 -19.02 -9.16
N LEU A 45 -20.35 -19.01 -8.33
CA LEU A 45 -20.34 -18.43 -6.98
C LEU A 45 -19.89 -16.96 -6.96
N GLY A 46 -19.58 -16.37 -8.12
CA GLY A 46 -19.11 -14.99 -8.25
C GLY A 46 -17.65 -14.89 -8.72
N LEU A 47 -17.13 -13.66 -8.66
CA LEU A 47 -15.76 -13.30 -8.96
C LEU A 47 -14.81 -13.80 -7.86
N THR A 48 -13.68 -14.39 -8.27
CA THR A 48 -12.63 -14.83 -7.35
C THR A 48 -11.34 -14.09 -7.62
N PHE A 49 -10.63 -13.71 -6.56
CA PHE A 49 -9.30 -13.10 -6.69
C PHE A 49 -8.36 -14.03 -7.44
N SER A 50 -7.52 -13.43 -8.28
CA SER A 50 -6.47 -14.16 -9.00
C SER A 50 -5.47 -14.78 -8.02
N ASP A 51 -4.72 -15.78 -8.51
CA ASP A 51 -3.65 -16.37 -7.72
C ASP A 51 -2.52 -15.37 -7.47
N LYS A 52 -2.33 -14.38 -8.36
CA LYS A 52 -1.39 -13.28 -8.17
C LYS A 52 -1.78 -12.41 -6.98
N VAL A 53 -3.04 -11.99 -6.89
CA VAL A 53 -3.55 -11.20 -5.77
C VAL A 53 -3.38 -11.95 -4.45
N LYS A 54 -3.73 -13.24 -4.41
CA LYS A 54 -3.56 -14.07 -3.21
C LYS A 54 -2.09 -14.18 -2.80
N ALA A 55 -1.19 -14.34 -3.77
CA ALA A 55 0.25 -14.43 -3.52
C ALA A 55 0.83 -13.10 -3.01
N LEU A 56 0.32 -11.97 -3.49
CA LEU A 56 0.77 -10.62 -3.11
C LEU A 56 0.12 -10.07 -1.85
N ALA A 57 -0.85 -10.77 -1.24
CA ALA A 57 -1.49 -10.34 -0.01
C ALA A 57 -0.45 -10.12 1.11
N GLY A 58 -0.49 -8.95 1.74
CA GLY A 58 0.46 -8.51 2.77
C GLY A 58 1.82 -8.04 2.24
N GLN A 59 2.04 -8.02 0.92
CA GLN A 59 3.28 -7.56 0.30
C GLN A 59 3.17 -6.14 -0.24
N THR A 60 4.32 -5.49 -0.42
CA THR A 60 4.38 -4.19 -1.11
C THR A 60 4.20 -4.38 -2.61
N VAL A 61 3.20 -3.69 -3.16
CA VAL A 61 2.88 -3.69 -4.60
C VAL A 61 2.95 -2.28 -5.16
N THR A 62 3.10 -2.18 -6.48
CA THR A 62 2.82 -0.97 -7.25
C THR A 62 1.62 -1.21 -8.15
N MET A 63 0.78 -0.19 -8.34
CA MET A 63 -0.39 -0.27 -9.21
C MET A 63 -0.62 1.08 -9.87
N ARG A 64 -0.91 1.06 -11.17
CA ARG A 64 -1.22 2.25 -11.95
C ARG A 64 -2.71 2.37 -12.15
N GLY A 65 -3.22 3.60 -12.14
CA GLY A 65 -4.63 3.86 -12.36
C GLY A 65 -4.97 5.33 -12.24
N TYR A 66 -6.27 5.61 -12.18
CA TYR A 66 -6.81 6.94 -12.05
C TYR A 66 -7.45 7.10 -10.68
N MET A 67 -7.27 8.28 -10.11
CA MET A 67 -7.95 8.64 -8.87
C MET A 67 -9.41 8.97 -9.19
N ALA A 68 -10.34 8.25 -8.56
CA ALA A 68 -11.74 8.65 -8.57
C ALA A 68 -11.91 10.01 -7.86
N PRO A 69 -12.73 10.93 -8.38
CA PRO A 69 -12.90 12.26 -7.80
C PRO A 69 -13.20 12.19 -6.29
N PRO A 70 -12.40 12.87 -5.44
CA PRO A 70 -12.48 12.67 -3.99
C PRO A 70 -13.77 13.26 -3.42
N LEU A 71 -14.26 12.61 -2.35
CA LEU A 71 -15.40 13.07 -1.55
C LEU A 71 -15.10 14.35 -0.76
N LYS A 72 -13.82 14.62 -0.46
CA LYS A 72 -13.31 15.79 0.28
C LYS A 72 -11.87 16.09 -0.14
N ALA A 73 -11.50 17.37 -0.23
CA ALA A 73 -10.18 17.82 -0.71
C ALA A 73 -9.00 17.34 0.15
N GLU A 74 -9.26 16.92 1.40
CA GLU A 74 -8.25 16.44 2.37
C GLU A 74 -8.55 15.01 2.87
N ALA A 75 -8.82 14.07 1.97
CA ALA A 75 -9.06 12.67 2.34
C ALA A 75 -7.75 11.90 2.61
N ASP A 76 -7.74 11.07 3.66
CA ASP A 76 -6.71 10.08 3.97
C ASP A 76 -6.80 8.83 3.06
N PHE A 77 -7.83 8.75 2.21
CA PHE A 77 -8.01 7.69 1.24
C PHE A 77 -8.66 8.18 -0.05
N PHE A 78 -8.48 7.41 -1.12
CA PHE A 78 -9.21 7.56 -2.37
C PHE A 78 -9.45 6.19 -3.00
N VAL A 79 -10.21 6.14 -4.09
CA VAL A 79 -10.38 4.90 -4.86
C VAL A 79 -9.61 4.99 -6.16
N LEU A 80 -8.80 3.98 -6.44
CA LEU A 80 -8.05 3.81 -7.68
C LEU A 80 -8.90 3.02 -8.67
N THR A 81 -9.02 3.53 -9.88
CA THR A 81 -9.82 2.95 -10.97
C THR A 81 -8.98 2.72 -12.22
N GLU A 82 -9.40 1.76 -13.04
CA GLU A 82 -8.73 1.43 -14.32
C GLU A 82 -8.84 2.57 -15.34
N ILE A 83 -9.98 3.26 -15.34
CA ILE A 83 -10.31 4.35 -16.26
C ILE A 83 -10.69 5.62 -15.49
N PRO A 84 -10.49 6.81 -16.08
CA PRO A 84 -10.93 8.07 -15.46
C PRO A 84 -12.45 8.07 -15.26
N MET A 85 -12.90 8.40 -14.05
CA MET A 85 -14.32 8.55 -13.74
C MET A 85 -14.71 10.02 -13.70
N SER A 86 -15.79 10.38 -14.40
CA SER A 86 -16.33 11.75 -14.47
C SER A 86 -17.55 11.98 -13.57
N ILE A 87 -18.10 10.93 -12.97
CA ILE A 87 -19.24 10.97 -12.06
C ILE A 87 -18.78 10.48 -10.70
N CYS A 88 -19.13 11.21 -9.64
CA CYS A 88 -18.92 10.77 -8.26
C CYS A 88 -19.95 9.68 -7.96
N PRO A 89 -19.55 8.42 -7.80
CA PRO A 89 -20.49 7.32 -7.55
C PRO A 89 -21.16 7.40 -6.17
N PHE A 90 -20.70 8.31 -5.30
CA PHE A 90 -21.35 8.65 -4.03
C PHE A 90 -22.50 9.65 -4.17
N CYS A 91 -22.68 10.26 -5.35
CA CYS A 91 -23.81 11.15 -5.65
C CYS A 91 -25.02 10.40 -6.20
N SER A 92 -24.86 9.10 -6.50
CA SER A 92 -25.91 8.14 -6.84
C SER A 92 -25.98 7.10 -5.73
N SER A 93 -27.16 6.56 -5.44
CA SER A 93 -27.38 5.60 -4.34
C SER A 93 -26.44 4.38 -4.44
N ASP A 94 -25.35 4.43 -3.67
CA ASP A 94 -24.48 3.41 -3.04
C ASP A 94 -24.21 2.02 -3.67
N SER A 95 -24.68 1.70 -4.89
CA SER A 95 -24.71 0.30 -5.36
C SER A 95 -24.00 -0.02 -6.68
N ASP A 96 -23.35 0.95 -7.35
CA ASP A 96 -22.84 0.76 -8.72
C ASP A 96 -21.30 0.85 -8.88
N TRP A 97 -20.52 0.76 -7.79
CA TRP A 97 -19.07 0.62 -7.96
C TRP A 97 -18.76 -0.76 -8.56
N PRO A 98 -18.07 -0.83 -9.71
CA PRO A 98 -17.71 -2.11 -10.30
C PRO A 98 -16.72 -2.84 -9.40
N ASP A 99 -16.71 -4.18 -9.46
CA ASP A 99 -15.85 -5.01 -8.62
C ASP A 99 -14.34 -4.70 -8.81
N ASN A 100 -13.95 -4.08 -9.92
CA ASN A 100 -12.55 -3.76 -10.25
C ASN A 100 -12.05 -2.44 -9.64
N ILE A 101 -12.33 -2.20 -8.35
CA ILE A 101 -11.80 -1.03 -7.64
C ILE A 101 -10.80 -1.41 -6.54
N VAL A 102 -9.84 -0.51 -6.31
CA VAL A 102 -8.86 -0.68 -5.23
C VAL A 102 -8.88 0.57 -4.36
N VAL A 103 -9.16 0.40 -3.07
CA VAL A 103 -9.11 1.51 -2.11
C VAL A 103 -7.67 1.80 -1.73
N VAL A 104 -7.25 3.06 -1.80
CA VAL A 104 -5.90 3.48 -1.45
C VAL A 104 -5.96 4.29 -0.16
N ARG A 105 -5.29 3.83 0.90
CA ARG A 105 -5.15 4.54 2.18
C ARG A 105 -3.76 5.12 2.30
N LEU A 106 -3.68 6.44 2.36
CA LEU A 106 -2.44 7.20 2.36
C LEU A 106 -1.79 7.27 3.74
N THR A 107 -0.47 7.16 3.79
CA THR A 107 0.29 7.37 5.04
C THR A 107 0.19 8.82 5.54
N ARG A 108 -0.01 9.78 4.63
CA ARG A 108 -0.22 11.20 4.93
C ARG A 108 -1.23 11.79 3.96
N VAL A 109 -2.08 12.68 4.46
CA VAL A 109 -2.99 13.48 3.63
C VAL A 109 -2.18 14.30 2.62
N GLN A 110 -2.61 14.29 1.36
CA GLN A 110 -1.99 15.04 0.28
C GLN A 110 -3.08 15.83 -0.47
N THR A 111 -2.72 17.00 -0.98
CA THR A 111 -3.63 17.83 -1.77
C THR A 111 -3.84 17.21 -3.15
N PHE A 112 -5.10 16.99 -3.52
CA PHE A 112 -5.47 16.41 -4.81
C PHE A 112 -5.67 17.51 -5.84
N GLU A 113 -4.75 17.65 -6.79
CA GLU A 113 -4.81 18.73 -7.79
C GLU A 113 -5.29 18.26 -9.18
N GLN A 114 -5.31 16.95 -9.45
CA GLN A 114 -5.64 16.41 -10.79
C GLN A 114 -6.51 15.15 -10.72
N ALA A 115 -7.83 15.35 -10.55
CA ALA A 115 -8.79 14.31 -10.93
C ALA A 115 -8.59 14.01 -12.43
N ASN A 116 -8.37 12.75 -12.80
CA ASN A 116 -8.08 12.25 -14.16
C ASN A 116 -6.61 12.14 -14.60
N ALA A 117 -5.62 12.45 -13.76
CA ALA A 117 -4.24 12.09 -14.08
C ALA A 117 -3.99 10.60 -13.83
N LEU A 118 -3.18 9.98 -14.69
CA LEU A 118 -2.66 8.64 -14.44
C LEU A 118 -1.62 8.74 -13.32
N ILE A 119 -1.79 7.93 -12.27
CA ILE A 119 -0.90 7.87 -11.12
C ILE A 119 -0.39 6.46 -10.94
N GLU A 120 0.77 6.35 -10.28
CA GLU A 120 1.26 5.09 -9.73
C GLU A 120 1.19 5.16 -8.20
N VAL A 121 0.65 4.11 -7.61
CA VAL A 121 0.47 3.95 -6.16
C VAL A 121 1.37 2.82 -5.68
N ALA A 122 2.08 3.03 -4.58
CA ALA A 122 2.89 2.01 -3.92
C ALA A 122 2.50 1.88 -2.44
N GLY A 123 2.27 0.66 -1.98
CA GLY A 123 1.92 0.37 -0.59
C GLY A 123 1.69 -1.13 -0.35
N THR A 124 1.15 -1.49 0.81
CA THR A 124 0.89 -2.88 1.19
C THR A 124 -0.47 -3.33 0.69
N LEU A 125 -0.53 -4.44 -0.05
CA LEU A 125 -1.78 -5.01 -0.55
C LEU A 125 -2.53 -5.75 0.58
N GLU A 126 -3.74 -5.30 0.91
CA GLU A 126 -4.67 -6.05 1.74
C GLU A 126 -5.81 -6.63 0.90
N VAL A 127 -6.16 -7.89 1.19
CA VAL A 127 -7.16 -8.66 0.44
C VAL A 127 -8.23 -9.15 1.42
N GLY A 128 -9.50 -8.98 1.05
CA GLY A 128 -10.66 -9.39 1.83
C GLY A 128 -11.57 -8.24 2.22
N SER A 129 -12.80 -8.57 2.61
CA SER A 129 -13.81 -7.59 2.97
C SER A 129 -13.40 -6.80 4.21
N TRP A 130 -13.47 -5.48 4.09
CA TRP A 130 -13.29 -4.54 5.19
C TRP A 130 -14.28 -3.39 5.03
N THR A 131 -14.93 -3.02 6.14
CA THR A 131 -15.87 -1.90 6.20
C THR A 131 -15.23 -0.74 6.95
N ASP A 132 -15.19 0.42 6.31
CA ASP A 132 -14.69 1.64 6.93
C ASP A 132 -15.62 2.08 8.07
N PRO A 133 -15.13 2.18 9.31
CA PRO A 133 -15.97 2.57 10.45
C PRO A 133 -16.46 4.02 10.39
N ALA A 134 -15.77 4.91 9.65
CA ALA A 134 -16.12 6.31 9.55
C ALA A 134 -17.15 6.60 8.45
N THR A 135 -17.10 5.84 7.35
CA THR A 135 -17.92 6.09 6.16
C THR A 135 -18.92 4.97 5.86
N GLY A 136 -18.73 3.79 6.43
CA GLY A 136 -19.48 2.58 6.05
C GLY A 136 -19.05 1.96 4.72
N PHE A 137 -18.02 2.51 4.06
CA PHE A 137 -17.57 2.04 2.74
C PHE A 137 -16.99 0.62 2.83
N VAL A 138 -17.49 -0.29 1.99
CA VAL A 138 -17.00 -1.68 1.92
C VAL A 138 -15.96 -1.80 0.82
N SER A 139 -14.83 -2.43 1.14
CA SER A 139 -13.73 -2.67 0.21
C SER A 139 -13.29 -4.13 0.26
N LEU A 140 -12.95 -4.70 -0.89
CA LEU A 140 -12.42 -6.05 -1.00
C LEU A 140 -10.89 -6.06 -1.23
N LEU A 141 -10.36 -5.01 -1.87
CA LEU A 141 -8.94 -4.78 -2.09
C LEU A 141 -8.55 -3.40 -1.60
N ARG A 142 -7.42 -3.33 -0.90
CA ARG A 142 -6.83 -2.08 -0.44
C ARG A 142 -5.32 -2.06 -0.68
N ILE A 143 -4.78 -0.88 -0.95
CA ILE A 143 -3.36 -0.58 -0.81
C ILE A 143 -3.23 0.38 0.37
N VAL A 144 -2.67 -0.10 1.48
CA VAL A 144 -2.49 0.67 2.72
C VAL A 144 -1.06 1.14 2.88
N ASP A 145 -0.84 2.08 3.80
CA ASP A 145 0.44 2.78 3.97
C ASP A 145 0.99 3.32 2.63
N ALA A 146 0.05 3.84 1.83
CA ALA A 146 0.31 4.14 0.44
C ALA A 146 0.93 5.52 0.25
N ARG A 147 1.72 5.61 -0.82
CA ARG A 147 2.18 6.84 -1.46
C ARG A 147 1.85 6.76 -2.95
N PHE A 148 1.64 7.90 -3.59
CA PHE A 148 1.45 7.96 -5.03
C PHE A 148 2.29 9.07 -5.67
N HIS A 149 2.49 8.96 -6.97
CA HIS A 149 3.07 10.00 -7.81
C HIS A 149 2.44 9.96 -9.21
N ALA A 150 2.63 11.02 -9.98
CA ALA A 150 2.32 10.98 -11.41
C ALA A 150 3.10 9.84 -12.09
N ALA A 151 2.43 9.11 -12.97
CA ALA A 151 3.00 7.98 -13.70
C ALA A 151 3.69 8.39 -15.01
#